data_AF-A0AA95I618-F1
#
_entry.id   AF-A0AA95I618-F1
#
_cell.length_a   1.000
_cell.length_b   1.000
_cell.length_c   1.000
_cell.angle_alpha   90.00
_cell.angle_beta   90.00
_cell.angle_gamma   90.00
#
_symmetry.space_group_name_H-M   'P 1'
#
loop_
_entity.id
_entity.type
_entity.pdbx_description
1 polymer ?
#
loop_
_entity_poly.entity_id
_entity_poly.type
_entity_poly.pdbx_seq_one_letter_code
_entity_poly.pdbx_strand_id
1 'polypeptide(L)'
;MKQILEQREKLQALRSSLRDDSALIQFTVNMPGANKTIYPSYELASLGINTIIKDLYIYNIEIKNMMFHNSTLGMIGLFKINEDPYLLKRLCIEIECENILSKYWDIDVFNESGRKISRKMLQLSPRKCFICEKTAKECAFIQAHPIEKLLQQVVLDFQHFKCMNEDCYSLLSNPILCNGGYENEKYITNR
;
A
#
# COMPACT_ATOMS: atom_id res chain seq x y z
N MET A 1 18.90 -7.72 -9.31
CA MET A 1 18.65 -6.52 -10.15
C MET A 1 17.68 -6.80 -11.30
N LYS A 2 17.96 -7.76 -12.20
CA LYS A 2 17.08 -8.11 -13.32
C LYS A 2 15.63 -8.42 -12.91
N GLN A 3 15.46 -9.24 -11.88
CA GLN A 3 14.13 -9.63 -11.36
C GLN A 3 13.31 -8.46 -10.79
N ILE A 4 13.93 -7.45 -10.17
CA ILE A 4 13.20 -6.27 -9.64
C ILE A 4 12.69 -5.39 -10.78
N LEU A 5 13.51 -5.22 -11.84
CA LEU A 5 13.13 -4.44 -13.01
C LEU A 5 11.96 -5.11 -13.75
N GLU A 6 12.06 -6.42 -13.99
CA GLU A 6 10.98 -7.21 -14.61
C GLU A 6 9.66 -7.09 -13.86
N GLN A 7 9.68 -7.13 -12.52
CA GLN A 7 8.45 -6.98 -11.73
C GLN A 7 7.87 -5.56 -11.81
N ARG A 8 8.71 -4.53 -11.92
CA ARG A 8 8.24 -3.15 -12.14
C ARG A 8 7.61 -2.97 -13.51
N GLU A 9 8.18 -3.59 -14.54
CA GLU A 9 7.62 -3.59 -15.89
C GLU A 9 6.28 -4.33 -15.92
N LYS A 10 6.17 -5.51 -15.27
CA LYS A 10 4.90 -6.23 -15.12
C LYS A 10 3.84 -5.39 -14.42
N LEU A 11 4.20 -4.72 -13.33
CA LEU A 11 3.27 -3.82 -12.63
C LEU A 11 2.87 -2.61 -13.48
N GLN A 12 3.78 -2.08 -14.31
CA GLN A 12 3.44 -1.04 -15.26
C GLN A 12 2.49 -1.53 -16.35
N ALA A 13 2.73 -2.73 -16.90
CA ALA A 13 1.85 -3.35 -17.88
C ALA A 13 0.46 -3.62 -17.30
N LEU A 14 0.39 -4.16 -16.08
CA LEU A 14 -0.88 -4.43 -15.38
C LEU A 14 -1.67 -3.15 -15.09
N ARG A 15 -1.01 -2.10 -14.59
CA ARG A 15 -1.66 -0.78 -14.48
C ARG A 15 -2.16 -0.29 -15.83
N SER A 16 -1.42 -0.58 -16.89
CA SER A 16 -1.80 -0.15 -18.24
C SER A 16 -3.01 -0.89 -18.78
N SER A 17 -3.14 -2.19 -18.53
CA SER A 17 -4.30 -2.99 -18.94
C SER A 17 -5.56 -2.63 -18.15
N LEU A 18 -5.42 -2.04 -16.96
CA LEU A 18 -6.53 -1.55 -16.16
C LEU A 18 -6.98 -0.13 -16.52
N ARG A 19 -6.26 0.56 -17.42
CA ARG A 19 -6.63 1.91 -17.87
C ARG A 19 -7.94 1.88 -18.65
N ASP A 20 -8.92 2.61 -18.15
CA ASP A 20 -10.06 3.14 -18.88
C ASP A 20 -10.40 4.54 -18.30
N ASP A 21 -11.62 5.02 -18.51
CA ASP A 21 -12.16 6.26 -17.92
C ASP A 21 -12.32 6.23 -16.37
N SER A 22 -11.45 5.52 -15.65
CA SER A 22 -11.44 5.40 -14.18
C SER A 22 -10.08 5.69 -13.57
N ALA A 23 -10.07 6.18 -12.33
CA ALA A 23 -8.88 6.27 -11.51
C ALA A 23 -8.44 4.89 -10.97
N LEU A 24 -7.17 4.79 -10.59
CA LEU A 24 -6.56 3.58 -10.04
C LEU A 24 -5.81 3.89 -8.76
N ILE A 25 -6.20 3.23 -7.66
CA ILE A 25 -5.40 3.16 -6.43
C ILE A 25 -4.45 1.97 -6.54
N GLN A 26 -3.17 2.19 -6.25
CA GLN A 26 -2.17 1.16 -6.04
C GLN A 26 -1.71 1.17 -4.59
N PHE A 27 -1.84 0.04 -3.92
CA PHE A 27 -1.34 -0.20 -2.57
C PHE A 27 -0.09 -1.08 -2.62
N THR A 28 0.94 -0.70 -1.86
CA THR A 28 2.07 -1.57 -1.52
C THR A 28 2.52 -1.33 -0.08
N VAL A 29 3.26 -2.28 0.49
CA VAL A 29 3.94 -2.10 1.78
C VAL A 29 5.35 -1.58 1.55
N ASN A 30 5.66 -0.42 2.11
CA ASN A 30 6.99 0.18 2.11
C ASN A 30 7.90 -0.47 3.18
N MET A 31 8.08 -1.79 3.09
CA MET A 31 8.90 -2.55 4.03
C MET A 31 10.39 -2.22 3.84
N PRO A 32 11.18 -1.91 4.89
CA PRO A 32 12.61 -1.72 4.74
C PRO A 32 13.33 -2.99 4.25
N GLY A 33 14.41 -2.82 3.50
CA GLY A 33 15.29 -3.92 3.08
C GLY A 33 14.92 -4.57 1.75
N ALA A 34 15.73 -5.55 1.35
CA ALA A 34 15.59 -6.24 0.07
C ALA A 34 14.49 -7.30 0.07
N ASN A 35 14.20 -7.89 1.24
CA ASN A 35 13.14 -8.89 1.37
C ASN A 35 11.82 -8.22 1.80
N LYS A 36 10.91 -8.07 0.85
CA LYS A 36 9.58 -7.47 1.04
C LYS A 36 8.51 -8.48 1.48
N THR A 37 8.87 -9.76 1.61
CA THR A 37 7.95 -10.89 1.86
C THR A 37 8.19 -11.53 3.22
N ILE A 38 8.64 -10.76 4.20
CA ILE A 38 8.83 -11.20 5.59
C ILE A 38 7.54 -11.07 6.40
N TYR A 39 7.38 -11.87 7.46
CA TYR A 39 6.13 -12.01 8.20
C TYR A 39 5.36 -10.70 8.49
N PRO A 40 5.96 -9.61 9.02
CA PRO A 40 5.22 -8.36 9.24
C PRO A 40 4.63 -7.73 7.98
N SER A 41 5.20 -7.99 6.79
CA SER A 41 4.73 -7.35 5.56
C SER A 41 3.36 -7.87 5.12
N TYR A 42 3.05 -9.15 5.33
CA TYR A 42 1.72 -9.70 5.00
C TYR A 42 0.64 -9.17 5.95
N GLU A 43 0.93 -9.10 7.25
CA GLU A 43 -0.02 -8.55 8.22
C GLU A 43 -0.24 -7.05 7.97
N LEU A 44 0.83 -6.28 7.72
CA LEU A 44 0.73 -4.88 7.29
C LEU A 44 -0.10 -4.72 6.02
N ALA A 45 0.07 -5.62 5.04
CA ALA A 45 -0.64 -5.55 3.79
C ALA A 45 -2.14 -5.84 3.97
N SER A 46 -2.49 -6.85 4.76
CA SER A 46 -3.88 -7.17 5.11
C SER A 46 -4.56 -6.01 5.82
N LEU A 47 -3.92 -5.44 6.84
CA LEU A 47 -4.44 -4.28 7.57
C LEU A 47 -4.66 -3.08 6.66
N GLY A 48 -3.69 -2.77 5.78
CA GLY A 48 -3.78 -1.63 4.87
C GLY A 48 -4.91 -1.78 3.84
N ILE A 49 -5.08 -2.96 3.26
CA ILE A 49 -6.17 -3.22 2.31
C ILE A 49 -7.53 -3.15 2.99
N ASN A 50 -7.67 -3.76 4.17
CA ASN A 50 -8.92 -3.69 4.93
C ASN A 50 -9.27 -2.24 5.29
N THR A 51 -8.27 -1.42 5.63
CA THR A 51 -8.44 0.01 5.89
C THR A 51 -8.92 0.74 4.64
N ILE A 52 -8.30 0.51 3.47
CA ILE A 52 -8.74 1.10 2.19
C ILE A 52 -10.18 0.71 1.87
N ILE A 53 -10.52 -0.59 1.96
CA ILE A 53 -11.87 -1.07 1.64
C ILE A 53 -12.90 -0.46 2.59
N LYS A 54 -12.60 -0.43 3.90
CA LYS A 54 -13.47 0.16 4.92
C LYS A 54 -13.71 1.63 4.65
N ASP A 55 -12.66 2.40 4.38
CA ASP A 55 -12.79 3.84 4.15
C ASP A 55 -13.55 4.13 2.87
N LEU A 56 -13.24 3.44 1.76
CA LEU A 56 -14.01 3.57 0.52
C LEU A 56 -15.50 3.26 0.75
N TYR A 57 -15.82 2.24 1.55
CA TYR A 57 -17.21 1.94 1.93
C TYR A 57 -17.85 3.05 2.76
N ILE A 58 -17.17 3.59 3.77
CA ILE A 58 -17.67 4.69 4.61
C ILE A 58 -17.96 5.95 3.78
N TYR A 59 -17.10 6.24 2.81
CA TYR A 59 -17.27 7.37 1.89
C TYR A 59 -18.23 7.06 0.72
N ASN A 60 -18.84 5.88 0.70
CA ASN A 60 -19.79 5.45 -0.34
C ASN A 60 -19.19 5.43 -1.75
N ILE A 61 -17.89 5.13 -1.85
CA ILE A 61 -17.12 5.05 -3.09
C ILE A 61 -17.08 3.60 -3.56
N GLU A 62 -17.63 3.35 -4.75
CA GLU A 62 -17.73 2.02 -5.33
C GLU A 62 -16.41 1.54 -5.96
N ILE A 63 -15.96 0.34 -5.58
CA ILE A 63 -14.82 -0.33 -6.21
C ILE A 63 -15.33 -1.10 -7.44
N LYS A 64 -14.93 -0.67 -8.64
CA LYS A 64 -15.31 -1.33 -9.91
C LYS A 64 -14.57 -2.64 -10.14
N ASN A 65 -13.31 -2.68 -9.73
CA ASN A 65 -12.49 -3.87 -9.81
C ASN A 65 -11.40 -3.81 -8.74
N MET A 66 -11.02 -4.96 -8.19
CA MET A 66 -9.84 -5.09 -7.34
C MET A 66 -9.00 -6.29 -7.74
N MET A 67 -7.68 -6.11 -7.69
CA MET A 67 -6.71 -7.17 -7.97
C MET A 67 -5.61 -7.17 -6.91
N PHE A 68 -5.18 -8.37 -6.52
CA PHE A 68 -4.08 -8.55 -5.57
C PHE A 68 -3.02 -9.44 -6.19
N HIS A 69 -1.76 -9.06 -6.03
CA HIS A 69 -0.62 -9.80 -6.58
C HIS A 69 0.54 -9.85 -5.58
N ASN A 70 1.07 -11.04 -5.34
CA ASN A 70 2.29 -11.23 -4.56
C ASN A 70 3.49 -11.28 -5.50
N SER A 71 4.49 -10.44 -5.24
CA SER A 71 5.73 -10.37 -6.02
C SER A 71 6.95 -10.21 -5.12
N THR A 72 8.14 -10.18 -5.71
CA THR A 72 9.37 -9.79 -4.99
C THR A 72 9.37 -8.32 -4.55
N LEU A 73 8.44 -7.50 -5.05
CA LEU A 73 8.20 -6.14 -4.56
C LEU A 73 7.33 -6.12 -3.30
N GLY A 74 6.86 -7.28 -2.84
CA GLY A 74 5.85 -7.44 -1.80
C GLY A 74 4.46 -7.62 -2.41
N MET A 75 3.46 -7.55 -1.53
CA MET A 75 2.06 -7.61 -1.92
C MET A 75 1.62 -6.28 -2.55
N ILE A 76 0.95 -6.38 -3.68
CA ILE A 76 0.42 -5.25 -4.45
C ILE A 76 -1.10 -5.39 -4.47
N GLY A 77 -1.80 -4.31 -4.11
CA GLY A 77 -3.24 -4.16 -4.31
C GLY A 77 -3.52 -3.12 -5.38
N LEU A 78 -4.46 -3.38 -6.27
CA LEU A 78 -4.94 -2.45 -7.29
C LEU A 78 -6.45 -2.32 -7.17
N PHE A 79 -6.95 -1.09 -7.06
CA PHE A 79 -8.38 -0.81 -6.94
C PHE A 79 -8.78 0.20 -8.02
N LYS A 80 -9.66 -0.23 -8.92
CA LYS A 80 -10.21 0.60 -9.98
C LYS A 80 -11.48 1.27 -9.50
N ILE A 81 -11.51 2.59 -9.59
CA ILE A 81 -12.54 3.43 -8.97
C ILE A 81 -12.91 4.56 -9.93
N ASN A 82 -14.20 4.78 -10.13
CA ASN A 82 -14.71 5.89 -10.94
C ASN A 82 -15.02 7.09 -10.04
N GLU A 83 -13.99 7.81 -9.62
CA GLU A 83 -14.10 8.96 -8.70
C GLU A 83 -12.97 9.96 -8.98
N ASP A 84 -13.11 11.23 -8.54
CA ASP A 84 -12.07 12.25 -8.74
C ASP A 84 -10.71 11.77 -8.19
N PRO A 85 -9.66 11.64 -9.03
CA PRO A 85 -8.37 11.15 -8.59
C PRO A 85 -7.69 12.07 -7.56
N TYR A 86 -8.07 13.35 -7.48
CA TYR A 86 -7.59 14.25 -6.41
C TYR A 86 -8.31 14.03 -5.09
N LEU A 87 -9.61 13.73 -5.10
CA LEU A 87 -10.36 13.31 -3.91
C LEU A 87 -9.82 11.98 -3.39
N LEU A 88 -9.67 10.98 -4.26
CA LEU A 88 -9.08 9.69 -3.89
C LEU A 88 -7.68 9.87 -3.31
N LYS A 89 -6.85 10.73 -3.91
CA LYS A 89 -5.50 10.95 -3.37
C LYS A 89 -5.51 11.59 -1.98
N ARG A 90 -6.47 12.47 -1.68
CA ARG A 90 -6.64 13.02 -0.31
C ARG A 90 -7.02 11.93 0.67
N LEU A 91 -8.02 11.10 0.34
CA LEU A 91 -8.42 9.96 1.16
C LEU A 91 -7.26 8.99 1.42
N CYS A 92 -6.50 8.62 0.39
CA CYS A 92 -5.34 7.76 0.54
C CYS A 92 -4.26 8.36 1.47
N ILE A 93 -4.10 9.69 1.46
CA ILE A 93 -3.14 10.37 2.35
C ILE A 93 -3.65 10.36 3.80
N GLU A 94 -4.96 10.48 4.02
CA GLU A 94 -5.57 10.34 5.36
C GLU A 94 -5.31 8.94 5.91
N ILE A 95 -5.53 7.90 5.09
CA ILE A 95 -5.22 6.50 5.44
C ILE A 95 -3.74 6.33 5.82
N GLU A 96 -2.81 6.94 5.05
CA GLU A 96 -1.37 6.92 5.35
C GLU A 96 -0.99 7.64 6.67
N CYS A 97 -1.92 8.39 7.27
CA CYS A 97 -1.72 9.17 8.50
C CYS A 97 -2.58 8.72 9.69
N GLU A 98 -3.45 7.71 9.52
CA GLU A 98 -4.47 7.33 10.52
C GLU A 98 -3.88 6.72 11.80
N ASN A 99 -2.92 5.79 11.67
CA ASN A 99 -2.37 5.06 12.81
C ASN A 99 -0.85 4.81 12.69
N ILE A 100 -0.26 4.21 13.73
CA ILE A 100 1.18 3.98 13.82
C ILE A 100 1.74 3.10 12.69
N LEU A 101 0.92 2.21 12.11
CA LEU A 101 1.29 1.32 11.01
C LEU A 101 1.05 1.95 9.63
N SER A 102 0.19 2.95 9.53
CA SER A 102 -0.14 3.64 8.27
C SER A 102 1.10 4.17 7.55
N LYS A 103 2.14 4.55 8.31
CA LYS A 103 3.44 4.98 7.79
C LYS A 103 4.27 3.86 7.14
N TYR A 104 3.75 2.65 7.01
CA TYR A 104 4.34 1.57 6.21
C TYR A 104 3.58 1.27 4.93
N TRP A 105 2.47 1.95 4.69
CA TRP A 105 1.74 1.84 3.43
C TRP A 105 2.23 2.90 2.44
N ASP A 106 2.30 2.51 1.18
CA ASP A 106 2.51 3.40 0.04
C ASP A 106 1.26 3.28 -0.85
N ILE A 107 0.42 4.31 -0.80
CA ILE A 107 -0.89 4.34 -1.46
C ILE A 107 -0.86 5.38 -2.57
N ASP A 108 -0.64 4.91 -3.79
CA ASP A 108 -0.56 5.72 -4.99
C ASP A 108 -1.92 5.85 -5.68
N VAL A 109 -2.19 7.01 -6.27
CA VAL A 109 -3.37 7.24 -7.09
C VAL A 109 -2.92 7.67 -8.48
N PHE A 110 -3.49 7.05 -9.50
CA PHE A 110 -3.31 7.38 -10.90
C PHE A 110 -4.67 7.81 -11.46
N ASN A 111 -4.68 8.86 -12.27
CA ASN A 111 -5.88 9.25 -13.01
C ASN A 111 -6.11 8.32 -14.23
N GLU A 112 -7.16 8.59 -14.98
CA GLU A 112 -7.62 7.86 -16.17
C GLU A 112 -6.54 7.80 -17.26
N SER A 113 -5.72 8.86 -17.39
CA SER A 113 -4.59 8.89 -18.33
C SER A 113 -3.34 8.13 -17.84
N GLY A 114 -3.37 7.57 -16.62
CA GLY A 114 -2.26 6.87 -15.98
C GLY A 114 -1.22 7.81 -15.36
N ARG A 115 -1.52 9.10 -15.22
CA ARG A 115 -0.68 10.07 -14.51
C ARG A 115 -0.86 9.90 -13.00
N LYS A 116 0.26 9.68 -12.31
CA LYS A 116 0.31 9.63 -10.84
C LYS A 116 -0.03 10.99 -10.23
N ILE A 117 -1.03 11.04 -9.35
CA ILE A 117 -1.36 12.22 -8.55
C ILE A 117 -0.41 12.29 -7.35
N SER A 118 0.40 13.35 -7.32
CA SER A 118 1.42 13.54 -6.29
C SER A 118 0.95 14.45 -5.16
N ARG A 119 1.55 14.31 -3.97
CA ARG A 119 1.34 15.23 -2.84
C ARG A 119 1.58 16.70 -3.23
N LYS A 120 2.59 16.96 -4.07
CA LYS A 120 2.89 18.31 -4.59
C LYS A 120 1.73 18.91 -5.39
N MET A 121 1.02 18.10 -6.17
CA MET A 121 -0.15 18.57 -6.93
C MET A 121 -1.30 18.99 -6.00
N LEU A 122 -1.35 18.44 -4.79
CA LEU A 122 -2.28 18.83 -3.72
C LEU A 122 -1.71 19.91 -2.79
N GLN A 123 -0.54 20.50 -3.11
CA GLN A 123 0.16 21.48 -2.27
C GLN A 123 0.51 20.95 -0.86
N LEU A 124 0.64 19.62 -0.71
CA LEU A 124 0.98 18.98 0.56
C LEU A 124 2.49 18.79 0.70
N SER A 125 2.98 18.85 1.94
CA SER A 125 4.37 18.59 2.29
C SER A 125 4.79 17.16 1.94
N PRO A 126 6.07 16.91 1.63
CA PRO A 126 6.58 15.56 1.41
C PRO A 126 6.45 14.72 2.68
N ARG A 127 6.37 13.39 2.50
CA ARG A 127 6.35 12.44 3.61
C ARG A 127 7.63 12.57 4.44
N LYS A 128 7.48 12.68 5.76
CA LYS A 128 8.59 12.63 6.70
C LYS A 128 9.11 11.20 6.85
N CYS A 129 10.38 11.06 7.21
CA CYS A 129 10.95 9.78 7.58
C CYS A 129 10.24 9.26 8.83
N PHE A 130 9.97 7.95 8.92
CA PHE A 130 9.34 7.38 10.12
C PHE A 130 10.32 7.22 11.30
N ILE A 131 11.60 7.58 11.11
CA ILE A 131 12.66 7.55 12.14
C ILE A 131 13.06 8.97 12.59
N CYS A 132 12.91 9.99 11.75
CA CYS A 132 13.35 11.35 12.04
C CYS A 132 12.54 12.40 11.27
N GLU A 133 12.76 13.69 11.55
CA GLU A 133 11.97 14.80 10.98
C GLU A 133 12.31 15.17 9.53
N LYS A 134 13.36 14.58 8.95
CA LYS A 134 13.74 14.80 7.54
C LYS A 134 12.74 14.18 6.59
N THR A 135 12.80 14.55 5.31
CA THR A 135 11.94 13.90 4.31
C THR A 135 12.36 12.45 4.09
N ALA A 136 11.40 11.55 3.88
CA ALA A 136 11.69 10.14 3.62
C ALA A 136 12.57 9.95 2.37
N LYS A 137 12.39 10.81 1.36
CA LYS A 137 13.20 10.81 0.14
C LYS A 137 14.66 11.18 0.41
N GLU A 138 14.90 12.20 1.23
CA GLU A 138 16.26 12.58 1.64
C GLU A 138 16.93 11.44 2.40
N CYS A 139 16.26 10.88 3.43
CA CYS A 139 16.82 9.78 4.20
C CYS A 139 17.13 8.53 3.35
N ALA A 140 16.26 8.20 2.40
CA ALA A 140 16.49 7.09 1.48
C ALA A 140 17.68 7.35 0.54
N PHE A 141 17.84 8.58 0.06
CA PHE A 141 18.92 8.95 -0.84
C PHE A 141 20.29 8.88 -0.15
N ILE A 142 20.41 9.43 1.07
CA ILE A 142 21.67 9.43 1.81
C ILE A 142 21.89 8.17 2.67
N GLN A 143 20.93 7.23 2.65
CA GLN A 143 20.90 6.05 3.53
C GLN A 143 21.11 6.43 5.01
N ALA A 144 20.34 7.41 5.49
CA ALA A 144 20.53 8.04 6.80
C ALA A 144 20.44 7.10 8.01
N HIS A 145 19.85 5.92 7.83
CA HIS A 145 19.56 4.97 8.90
C HIS A 145 20.01 3.56 8.50
N PRO A 146 20.69 2.84 9.40
CA PRO A 146 20.98 1.42 9.20
C PRO A 146 19.70 0.61 9.00
N ILE A 147 19.78 -0.44 8.19
CA ILE A 147 18.62 -1.29 7.88
C ILE A 147 18.05 -1.96 9.13
N GLU A 148 18.92 -2.34 10.07
CA GLU A 148 18.57 -2.96 11.34
C GLU A 148 17.66 -2.04 12.17
N LYS A 149 18.00 -0.74 12.20
CA LYS A 149 17.20 0.27 12.91
C LYS A 149 15.82 0.45 12.28
N LEU A 150 15.75 0.43 10.95
CA LEU A 150 14.48 0.54 10.22
C LEU A 150 13.59 -0.67 10.51
N LEU A 151 14.14 -1.89 10.45
CA LEU A 151 13.42 -3.13 10.73
C LEU A 151 12.99 -3.21 12.20
N GLN A 152 13.87 -2.83 13.14
CA GLN A 152 13.54 -2.78 14.56
C GLN A 152 12.36 -1.85 14.83
N GLN A 153 12.33 -0.66 14.20
CA GLN A 153 11.21 0.26 14.37
C GLN A 153 9.90 -0.36 13.86
N VAL A 154 9.91 -1.07 12.73
CA VAL A 154 8.71 -1.77 12.22
C VAL A 154 8.17 -2.75 13.25
N VAL A 155 9.05 -3.55 13.86
CA VAL A 155 8.64 -4.53 14.89
C VAL A 155 8.04 -3.83 16.12
N LEU A 156 8.67 -2.76 16.60
CA LEU A 156 8.18 -2.01 17.76
C LEU A 156 6.81 -1.38 17.50
N ASP A 157 6.63 -0.76 16.34
CA ASP A 157 5.36 -0.13 15.98
C ASP A 157 4.25 -1.18 15.82
N PHE A 158 4.60 -2.34 15.31
CA PHE A 158 3.68 -3.47 15.17
C PHE A 158 3.26 -4.08 16.51
N GLN A 159 4.20 -4.24 17.44
CA GLN A 159 3.92 -4.64 18.82
C GLN A 159 3.02 -3.62 19.52
N HIS A 160 3.34 -2.34 19.38
CA HIS A 160 2.53 -1.26 19.97
C HIS A 160 1.10 -1.28 19.43
N PHE A 161 0.94 -1.42 18.11
CA PHE A 161 -0.38 -1.53 17.50
C PHE A 161 -1.18 -2.73 18.04
N LYS A 162 -0.54 -3.90 18.21
CA LYS A 162 -1.19 -5.09 18.78
C LYS A 162 -1.66 -4.84 20.22
N CYS A 163 -0.81 -4.29 21.09
CA CYS A 163 -1.16 -3.99 22.48
C CYS A 163 -2.31 -2.99 22.61
N MET A 164 -2.42 -2.02 21.69
CA MET A 164 -3.51 -1.04 21.71
C MET A 164 -4.84 -1.59 21.19
N ASN A 165 -4.83 -2.71 20.46
CA ASN A 165 -5.98 -3.21 19.71
C ASN A 165 -6.24 -4.70 19.97
N GLU A 166 -5.90 -5.23 21.16
CA GLU A 166 -5.97 -6.67 21.47
C GLU A 166 -7.36 -7.27 21.19
N ASP A 167 -8.44 -6.52 21.42
CA ASP A 167 -9.80 -6.96 21.12
C ASP A 167 -10.14 -6.93 19.61
N CYS A 168 -9.64 -5.93 18.87
CA CYS A 168 -9.95 -5.74 17.45
C CYS A 168 -9.07 -6.58 16.50
N TYR A 169 -7.84 -6.92 16.91
CA TYR A 169 -6.89 -7.66 16.07
C TYR A 169 -7.40 -9.07 15.73
N SER A 170 -8.08 -9.72 16.68
CA SER A 170 -8.68 -11.05 16.50
C SER A 170 -9.69 -11.10 15.33
N LEU A 171 -10.40 -9.99 15.08
CA LEU A 171 -11.40 -9.85 14.02
C LEU A 171 -10.78 -9.53 12.65
N LEU A 172 -9.65 -8.81 12.64
CA LEU A 172 -8.93 -8.42 11.41
C LEU A 172 -8.00 -9.53 10.89
N SER A 173 -7.64 -10.52 11.73
CA SER A 173 -6.82 -11.67 11.36
C SER A 173 -7.52 -12.74 10.52
N ASN A 174 -8.71 -12.46 9.97
CA ASN A 174 -9.43 -13.42 9.14
C ASN A 174 -8.68 -13.66 7.81
N PRO A 175 -8.20 -14.89 7.52
CA PRO A 175 -7.21 -15.16 6.48
C PRO A 175 -7.87 -15.29 5.11
N ILE A 176 -8.40 -14.20 4.56
CA ILE A 176 -8.79 -14.19 3.13
C ILE A 176 -7.53 -14.23 2.24
N LEU A 177 -6.35 -13.89 2.79
CA LEU A 177 -5.10 -13.75 2.03
C LEU A 177 -4.04 -14.84 2.30
N CYS A 178 -4.28 -15.79 3.21
CA CYS A 178 -3.29 -16.83 3.55
C CYS A 178 -3.52 -18.20 2.89
N ASN A 179 -4.59 -18.39 2.13
CA ASN A 179 -4.82 -19.63 1.37
C ASN A 179 -4.67 -19.39 -0.13
N GLY A 180 -3.42 -19.25 -0.56
CA GLY A 180 -3.08 -19.10 -1.97
C GLY A 180 -1.68 -19.62 -2.23
N GLY A 181 -1.54 -20.95 -2.20
CA GLY A 181 -0.38 -21.62 -2.76
C GLY A 181 -0.09 -21.12 -4.17
N TYR A 182 1.19 -21.16 -4.52
CA TYR A 182 1.69 -20.94 -5.88
C TYR A 182 0.78 -21.63 -6.89
N GLU A 183 -0.08 -20.87 -7.59
CA GLU A 183 -0.50 -21.04 -8.98
C GLU A 183 -1.76 -20.22 -9.32
N ASN A 184 -1.65 -19.53 -10.46
CA ASN A 184 -2.70 -18.98 -11.33
C ASN A 184 -3.44 -17.71 -10.92
N GLU A 185 -3.24 -16.69 -11.77
CA GLU A 185 -4.04 -15.47 -11.93
C GLU A 185 -5.54 -15.81 -11.87
N LYS A 186 -6.22 -15.37 -10.79
CA LYS A 186 -7.68 -15.39 -10.72
C LYS A 186 -8.18 -13.96 -10.68
N TYR A 187 -8.71 -13.52 -11.82
CA TYR A 187 -9.59 -12.37 -11.91
C TYR A 187 -10.87 -12.68 -11.13
N ILE A 188 -11.05 -12.07 -9.97
CA ILE A 188 -12.35 -12.09 -9.28
C ILE A 188 -13.19 -10.99 -9.94
N THR A 189 -14.09 -11.41 -10.81
CA THR A 189 -15.17 -10.55 -11.33
C THR A 189 -16.41 -10.84 -10.47
N ASN A 190 -16.84 -9.87 -9.66
CA ASN A 190 -18.12 -9.99 -8.97
C ASN A 190 -19.22 -9.57 -9.96
N ARG A 191 -20.14 -10.51 -10.22
CA ARG A 191 -21.49 -10.23 -10.72
C ARG A 191 -22.37 -9.73 -9.58
#